data_AF-K1T486-F1
#
_entry.id   AF-K1T486-F1
#
_cell.length_a   1.000
_cell.length_b   1.000
_cell.length_c   1.000
_cell.angle_alpha   90.00
_cell.angle_beta   90.00
_cell.angle_gamma   90.00
#
_symmetry.space_group_name_H-M   'P 1'
#
loop_
_entity.id
_entity.type
_entity.pdbx_description
1 polymer ?
#
loop_
_entity_poly.entity_id
_entity_poly.type
_entity_poly.pdbx_seq_one_letter_code
_entity_poly.pdbx_strand_id
1 'polypeptide(L)'
;MINTILDIIRLLNDGNIVPMQKDEDTKIDLYNEKVQLFMDASGEESKYYYFSELEINDENQDNLAEIEDVALNSDAYTVIEKPTPSDSYMILFWKVECIEERMYPDIIKIEENEFFYKKYVFYYTEKELQCFEKWCRSLKTNGKPMLDTVLEAVQFLNDESEQVQ
;
A
#
# COMPACT_ATOMS: atom_id res chain seq x y z
N MET A 1 -8.54 1.71 8.10
CA MET A 1 -7.14 1.59 8.53
C MET A 1 -6.15 1.96 7.42
N ILE A 2 -6.58 2.01 6.15
CA ILE A 2 -5.81 2.41 4.97
C ILE A 2 -5.16 3.78 5.18
N ASN A 3 -5.90 4.70 5.80
CA ASN A 3 -5.39 6.04 6.12
C ASN A 3 -4.13 5.98 7.00
N THR A 4 -4.05 5.04 7.95
CA THR A 4 -2.86 4.89 8.81
C THR A 4 -1.64 4.48 8.00
N ILE A 5 -1.76 3.49 7.11
CA ILE A 5 -0.63 3.05 6.29
C ILE A 5 -0.28 4.10 5.24
N LEU A 6 -1.27 4.76 4.64
CA LEU A 6 -1.03 5.89 3.74
C LEU A 6 -0.32 7.04 4.46
N ASP A 7 -0.66 7.33 5.72
CA ASP A 7 0.04 8.32 6.53
C ASP A 7 1.48 7.92 6.84
N ILE A 8 1.75 6.61 7.00
CA ILE A 8 3.12 6.09 7.07
C ILE A 8 3.85 6.32 5.76
N ILE A 9 3.25 6.01 4.61
CA ILE A 9 3.85 6.24 3.30
C ILE A 9 4.16 7.73 3.13
N ARG A 10 3.23 8.62 3.46
CA ARG A 10 3.45 10.07 3.49
C ARG A 10 4.62 10.45 4.38
N LEU A 11 4.67 9.93 5.60
CA LEU A 11 5.76 10.19 6.54
C LEU A 11 7.13 9.80 5.94
N LEU A 12 7.19 8.67 5.23
CA LEU A 12 8.42 8.21 4.58
C LEU A 12 8.79 9.07 3.36
N ASN A 13 7.80 9.56 2.62
CA ASN A 13 7.94 10.28 1.35
C ASN A 13 7.76 11.81 1.51
N ASP A 14 8.24 12.37 2.62
CA ASP A 14 8.23 13.82 2.90
C ASP A 14 6.84 14.49 2.74
N GLY A 15 5.80 13.79 3.16
CA GLY A 15 4.41 14.26 3.24
C GLY A 15 3.50 13.80 2.10
N ASN A 16 3.98 13.01 1.14
CA ASN A 16 3.20 12.64 -0.05
C ASN A 16 3.14 11.13 -0.28
N ILE A 17 2.12 10.64 -0.98
CA ILE A 17 2.06 9.23 -1.36
C ILE A 17 3.05 8.93 -2.49
N VAL A 18 3.02 9.73 -3.55
CA VAL A 18 3.98 9.63 -4.65
C VAL A 18 5.20 10.49 -4.31
N PRO A 19 6.42 9.93 -4.33
CA PRO A 19 7.63 10.68 -3.99
C PRO A 19 7.77 11.97 -4.81
N MET A 20 8.11 13.06 -4.13
CA MET A 20 8.37 14.39 -4.72
C MET A 20 7.18 15.04 -5.46
N GLN A 21 5.98 14.46 -5.41
CA GLN A 21 4.78 14.98 -6.06
C GLN A 21 3.68 15.18 -5.02
N LYS A 22 2.96 16.31 -5.06
CA LYS A 22 1.95 16.61 -4.04
C LYS A 22 0.73 15.69 -4.20
N ASP A 23 0.16 15.27 -3.07
CA ASP A 23 -1.09 14.50 -3.06
C ASP A 23 -2.22 15.20 -3.83
N GLU A 24 -2.31 16.54 -3.72
CA GLU A 24 -3.32 17.35 -4.44
C GLU A 24 -3.20 17.25 -5.96
N ASP A 25 -1.99 17.03 -6.48
CA ASP A 25 -1.71 16.95 -7.91
C ASP A 25 -1.80 15.52 -8.44
N THR A 26 -1.70 14.51 -7.56
CA THR A 26 -1.57 13.09 -7.94
C THR A 26 -2.79 12.25 -7.57
N LYS A 27 -3.56 12.66 -6.57
CA LYS A 27 -4.75 11.93 -6.12
C LYS A 27 -5.88 12.08 -7.14
N ILE A 28 -6.45 10.96 -7.54
CA ILE A 28 -7.64 10.89 -8.38
C ILE A 28 -8.79 10.39 -7.51
N ASP A 29 -9.86 11.17 -7.43
CA ASP A 29 -11.06 10.78 -6.68
C ASP A 29 -11.89 9.79 -7.51
N LEU A 30 -11.96 8.54 -7.05
CA LEU A 30 -12.79 7.49 -7.65
C LEU A 30 -14.24 7.53 -7.16
N TYR A 31 -14.61 8.51 -6.33
CA TYR A 31 -15.89 8.59 -5.62
C TYR A 31 -16.15 7.36 -4.73
N ASN A 32 -15.07 6.77 -4.21
CA ASN A 32 -15.10 5.59 -3.39
C ASN A 32 -14.11 5.73 -2.22
N GLU A 33 -14.56 5.39 -1.01
CA GLU A 33 -13.73 5.51 0.20
C GLU A 33 -12.81 4.30 0.43
N LYS A 34 -13.14 3.14 -0.14
CA LYS A 34 -12.38 1.90 0.02
C LYS A 34 -11.13 1.87 -0.87
N VAL A 35 -11.19 2.45 -2.06
CA VAL A 35 -10.10 2.43 -3.05
C VAL A 35 -9.59 3.85 -3.30
N GLN A 36 -8.31 4.10 -3.01
CA GLN A 36 -7.65 5.37 -3.29
C GLN A 36 -6.71 5.23 -4.49
N LEU A 37 -6.78 6.17 -5.43
CA LEU A 37 -5.95 6.18 -6.64
C LEU A 37 -4.99 7.37 -6.63
N PHE A 38 -3.72 7.08 -6.91
CA PHE A 38 -2.67 8.08 -7.11
C PHE A 38 -1.96 7.84 -8.45
N MET A 39 -1.66 8.91 -9.16
CA MET A 39 -0.93 8.89 -10.43
C MET A 39 0.48 9.45 -10.22
N ASP A 40 1.48 8.73 -10.71
CA ASP A 40 2.85 9.21 -10.86
C ASP A 40 3.09 9.61 -12.31
N ALA A 41 3.33 10.91 -12.55
CA ALA A 41 3.58 11.49 -13.87
C ALA A 41 5.07 11.79 -14.12
N SER A 42 5.99 11.25 -13.31
CA SER A 42 7.43 11.53 -13.43
C SER A 42 8.12 10.77 -14.58
N GLY A 43 7.53 9.66 -15.05
CA GLY A 43 8.07 8.83 -16.13
C GLY A 43 7.60 9.25 -17.54
N GLU A 44 8.08 8.52 -18.56
CA GLU A 44 7.59 8.66 -19.95
C GLU A 44 6.10 8.29 -20.07
N GLU A 45 5.68 7.28 -19.30
CA GLU A 45 4.31 6.85 -19.14
C GLU A 45 3.90 7.02 -17.68
N SER A 46 2.72 7.59 -17.44
CA SER A 46 2.18 7.73 -16.10
C SER A 46 1.90 6.36 -15.49
N LYS A 47 2.27 6.17 -14.23
CA LYS A 47 1.96 4.97 -13.45
C LYS A 47 0.83 5.25 -12.47
N TYR A 48 -0.01 4.26 -12.25
CA TYR A 48 -1.22 4.39 -11.44
C TYR A 48 -1.18 3.41 -10.27
N TYR A 49 -1.39 3.92 -9.07
CA TYR A 49 -1.32 3.15 -7.83
C TYR A 49 -2.68 3.17 -7.13
N TYR A 50 -3.34 2.01 -7.12
CA TYR A 50 -4.57 1.77 -6.38
C TYR A 50 -4.21 1.21 -5.02
N PHE A 51 -4.67 1.85 -3.95
CA PHE A 51 -4.50 1.39 -2.58
C PHE A 51 -5.86 0.96 -2.03
N SER A 52 -5.92 -0.23 -1.43
CA SER A 52 -7.13 -0.72 -0.75
C SER A 52 -6.80 -1.60 0.44
N GLU A 53 -7.71 -1.67 1.42
CA GLU A 53 -7.70 -2.74 2.43
C GLU A 53 -8.26 -4.04 1.81
N LEU A 54 -7.52 -5.13 2.00
CA LEU A 54 -7.97 -6.49 1.70
C LEU A 54 -8.57 -7.08 2.97
N GLU A 55 -9.82 -7.51 2.86
CA GLU A 55 -10.55 -8.16 3.94
C GLU A 55 -10.92 -9.56 3.50
N ILE A 56 -10.62 -10.56 4.33
CA ILE A 56 -11.04 -11.94 4.13
C ILE A 56 -11.93 -12.33 5.30
N ASN A 57 -13.14 -12.77 5.01
CA ASN A 57 -14.10 -13.17 6.03
C ASN A 57 -13.88 -14.63 6.50
N ASP A 58 -14.63 -15.05 7.51
CA ASP A 58 -14.57 -16.41 8.09
C ASP A 58 -14.92 -17.53 7.08
N GLU A 59 -15.56 -17.18 5.95
CA GLU A 59 -15.88 -18.09 4.85
C GLU A 59 -14.79 -18.13 3.76
N ASN A 60 -13.62 -17.51 4.01
CA ASN A 60 -12.54 -17.32 3.05
C ASN A 60 -12.96 -16.59 1.78
N GLN A 61 -13.97 -15.72 1.87
CA GLN A 61 -14.33 -14.81 0.80
C GLN A 61 -13.61 -13.49 1.02
N ASP A 62 -12.85 -13.09 0.01
CA ASP A 62 -12.17 -11.81 -0.03
C ASP A 62 -13.04 -10.73 -0.71
N ASN A 63 -12.67 -9.47 -0.49
CA ASN A 63 -13.30 -8.31 -1.13
C ASN A 63 -12.60 -7.90 -2.45
N LEU A 64 -11.73 -8.72 -3.04
CA LEU A 64 -10.93 -8.34 -4.21
C LEU A 64 -11.79 -7.96 -5.40
N ALA A 65 -12.86 -8.71 -5.67
CA ALA A 65 -13.77 -8.42 -6.77
C ALA A 65 -14.45 -7.04 -6.63
N GLU A 66 -14.78 -6.62 -5.41
CA GLU A 66 -15.33 -5.27 -5.17
C GLU A 66 -14.28 -4.19 -5.45
N ILE A 67 -13.03 -4.42 -5.04
CA ILE A 67 -11.91 -3.49 -5.25
C ILE A 67 -11.64 -3.35 -6.76
N GLU A 68 -11.60 -4.46 -7.48
CA GLU A 68 -11.40 -4.49 -8.94
C GLU A 68 -12.54 -3.81 -9.70
N ASP A 69 -13.79 -4.00 -9.27
CA ASP A 69 -14.94 -3.34 -9.87
C ASP A 69 -14.83 -1.82 -9.77
N VAL A 70 -14.49 -1.30 -8.59
CA VAL A 70 -14.25 0.14 -8.39
C VAL A 70 -13.11 0.64 -9.27
N ALA A 71 -11.99 -0.09 -9.29
CA ALA A 71 -10.82 0.28 -10.09
C ALA A 71 -11.12 0.25 -11.61
N LEU A 72 -12.01 -0.62 -12.08
CA LEU A 72 -12.34 -0.75 -13.50
C LEU A 72 -13.48 0.16 -13.97
N ASN A 73 -14.47 0.40 -13.11
CA ASN A 73 -15.77 0.94 -13.49
C ASN A 73 -16.11 2.28 -12.82
N SER A 74 -15.15 2.93 -12.16
CA SER A 74 -15.38 4.26 -11.58
C SER A 74 -15.83 5.29 -12.61
N ASP A 75 -16.83 6.09 -12.25
CA ASP A 75 -17.34 7.21 -13.05
C ASP A 75 -16.26 8.29 -13.29
N ALA A 76 -15.18 8.30 -12.50
CA ALA A 76 -14.04 9.19 -12.72
C ALA A 76 -13.47 9.07 -14.14
N TYR A 77 -13.49 7.87 -14.72
CA TYR A 77 -12.98 7.59 -16.07
C TYR A 77 -13.84 8.14 -17.20
N THR A 78 -14.98 8.76 -16.90
CA THR A 78 -15.72 9.55 -17.88
C THR A 78 -15.10 10.93 -18.11
N VAL A 79 -14.31 11.40 -17.13
CA VAL A 79 -13.64 12.71 -17.13
C VAL A 79 -12.15 12.57 -17.42
N ILE A 80 -11.52 11.51 -16.92
CA ILE A 80 -10.11 11.18 -17.18
C ILE A 80 -10.00 9.93 -18.06
N GLU A 81 -8.90 9.77 -18.78
CA GLU A 81 -8.64 8.54 -19.52
C GLU A 81 -8.44 7.37 -18.54
N LYS A 82 -9.07 6.23 -18.82
CA LYS A 82 -8.94 5.04 -17.98
C LYS A 82 -7.49 4.55 -18.01
N PRO A 83 -6.86 4.32 -16.85
CA PRO A 83 -5.52 3.75 -16.79
C PRO A 83 -5.41 2.41 -17.52
N THR A 84 -4.32 2.24 -18.25
CA THR A 84 -3.96 0.98 -18.90
C THR A 84 -3.52 -0.05 -17.84
N PRO A 85 -3.94 -1.33 -17.98
CA PRO A 85 -3.51 -2.42 -17.11
C PRO A 85 -2.00 -2.51 -16.89
N SER A 86 -1.20 -2.29 -17.94
CA SER A 86 0.27 -2.36 -17.91
C SER A 86 0.92 -1.36 -16.95
N ASP A 87 0.25 -0.24 -16.73
CA ASP A 87 0.75 0.92 -15.99
C ASP A 87 0.11 1.05 -14.61
N SER A 88 -0.72 0.06 -14.25
CA SER A 88 -1.56 0.09 -13.07
C SER A 88 -1.14 -0.99 -12.07
N TYR A 89 -0.96 -0.55 -10.84
CA TYR A 89 -0.52 -1.34 -9.70
C TYR A 89 -1.58 -1.30 -8.61
N MET A 90 -1.97 -2.47 -8.11
CA MET A 90 -2.93 -2.61 -7.03
C MET A 90 -2.20 -3.08 -5.77
N ILE A 91 -2.12 -2.18 -4.79
CA ILE A 91 -1.45 -2.37 -3.52
C ILE A 91 -2.51 -2.65 -2.46
N LEU A 92 -2.53 -3.88 -1.96
CA LEU A 92 -3.54 -4.43 -1.07
C LEU A 92 -2.96 -4.58 0.34
N PHE A 93 -3.59 -3.94 1.31
CA PHE A 93 -3.19 -4.03 2.71
C PHE A 93 -4.06 -5.02 3.46
N TRP A 94 -3.48 -6.13 3.93
CA TRP A 94 -4.20 -7.19 4.61
C TRP A 94 -3.82 -7.26 6.09
N LYS A 95 -4.72 -6.78 6.96
CA LYS A 95 -4.54 -6.93 8.40
C LYS A 95 -4.89 -8.35 8.82
N VAL A 96 -3.96 -9.05 9.46
CA VAL A 96 -4.13 -10.43 9.92
C VAL A 96 -3.93 -10.55 11.43
N GLU A 97 -4.54 -11.57 12.04
CA GLU A 97 -4.34 -11.84 13.47
C GLU A 97 -2.93 -12.38 13.76
N CYS A 98 -2.46 -13.30 12.91
CA CYS A 98 -1.14 -13.92 12.95
C CYS A 98 -0.64 -14.17 11.52
N ILE A 99 0.67 -14.14 11.33
CA ILE A 99 1.31 -14.49 10.07
C ILE A 99 1.62 -15.98 10.08
N GLU A 100 0.99 -16.72 9.17
CA GLU A 100 1.09 -18.18 9.09
C GLU A 100 1.28 -18.63 7.63
N GLU A 101 2.01 -19.72 7.42
CA GLU A 101 2.31 -20.22 6.06
C GLU A 101 1.06 -20.56 5.24
N ARG A 102 -0.06 -20.87 5.91
CA ARG A 102 -1.34 -21.16 5.24
C ARG A 102 -1.90 -19.98 4.44
N MET A 103 -1.41 -18.77 4.69
CA MET A 103 -1.82 -17.56 3.97
C MET A 103 -1.14 -17.44 2.60
N TYR A 104 0.03 -18.05 2.40
CA TYR A 104 0.80 -17.89 1.17
C TYR A 104 0.04 -18.36 -0.08
N PRO A 105 -0.69 -19.49 -0.08
CA PRO A 105 -1.50 -19.89 -1.22
C PRO A 105 -2.56 -18.83 -1.61
N ASP A 106 -3.17 -18.17 -0.64
CA ASP A 106 -4.17 -17.13 -0.91
C ASP A 106 -3.53 -15.88 -1.49
N ILE A 107 -2.37 -15.47 -0.96
CA ILE A 107 -1.57 -14.36 -1.51
C ILE A 107 -1.16 -14.64 -2.94
N ILE A 108 -0.58 -15.82 -3.21
CA ILE A 108 -0.16 -16.24 -4.56
C ILE A 108 -1.37 -16.20 -5.51
N LYS A 109 -2.52 -16.73 -5.10
CA LYS A 109 -3.73 -16.72 -5.91
C LYS A 109 -4.20 -15.30 -6.26
N ILE A 110 -4.08 -14.35 -5.32
CA ILE A 110 -4.43 -12.94 -5.54
C ILE A 110 -3.43 -12.29 -6.51
N GLU A 111 -2.14 -12.49 -6.27
CA GLU A 111 -1.06 -11.85 -7.05
C GLU A 111 -0.94 -12.43 -8.48
N GLU A 112 -1.10 -13.73 -8.67
CA GLU A 112 -1.01 -14.38 -9.99
C GLU A 112 -2.20 -14.10 -10.90
N ASN A 113 -3.32 -13.60 -10.36
CA ASN A 113 -4.48 -13.21 -11.15
C ASN A 113 -4.26 -11.83 -11.83
N GLU A 114 -3.23 -11.70 -12.65
CA GLU A 114 -2.79 -10.43 -13.27
C GLU A 114 -3.60 -10.02 -14.53
N PHE A 115 -4.85 -10.46 -14.68
CA PHE A 115 -5.61 -10.15 -15.91
C PHE A 115 -5.81 -8.65 -16.17
N PHE A 116 -5.72 -7.80 -15.14
CA PHE A 116 -5.97 -6.36 -15.24
C PHE A 116 -4.96 -5.45 -14.53
N TYR A 117 -4.26 -5.93 -13.50
CA TYR A 117 -3.37 -5.12 -12.67
C TYR A 117 -2.23 -5.98 -12.14
N LYS A 118 -1.04 -5.39 -12.00
CA LYS A 118 0.00 -5.98 -11.15
C LYS A 118 -0.43 -5.80 -9.70
N LYS A 119 -0.52 -6.89 -8.94
CA LYS A 119 -1.03 -6.88 -7.56
C LYS A 119 0.10 -7.15 -6.57
N TYR A 120 0.07 -6.45 -5.46
CA TYR A 120 0.98 -6.64 -4.33
C TYR A 120 0.19 -6.71 -3.04
N VAL A 121 0.34 -7.81 -2.29
CA VAL A 121 -0.32 -7.98 -0.99
C VAL A 121 0.67 -7.71 0.14
N PHE A 122 0.42 -6.65 0.90
CA PHE A 122 1.15 -6.31 2.12
C PHE A 122 0.32 -6.75 3.32
N TYR A 123 0.73 -7.85 3.97
CA TYR A 123 0.08 -8.35 5.17
C TYR A 123 0.84 -7.93 6.43
N TYR A 124 0.09 -7.66 7.50
CA TYR A 124 0.65 -7.19 8.76
C TYR A 124 -0.30 -7.50 9.92
N THR A 125 0.25 -7.67 11.11
CA THR A 125 -0.51 -7.72 12.36
C THR A 125 -0.68 -6.31 12.93
N GLU A 126 -1.72 -6.12 13.74
CA GLU A 126 -1.90 -4.87 14.51
C GLU A 126 -0.66 -4.55 15.37
N LYS A 127 -0.04 -5.59 15.94
CA LYS A 127 1.16 -5.44 16.77
C LYS A 127 2.35 -4.92 15.95
N GLU A 128 2.59 -5.45 14.75
CA GLU A 128 3.66 -4.98 13.87
C GLU A 128 3.47 -3.53 13.46
N LEU A 129 2.25 -3.14 13.09
CA LEU A 129 1.94 -1.76 12.74
C LEU A 129 2.24 -0.81 13.90
N GLN A 130 1.73 -1.12 15.10
CA GLN A 130 1.97 -0.30 16.30
C GLN A 130 3.46 -0.23 16.69
N CYS A 131 4.17 -1.37 16.61
CA CYS A 131 5.61 -1.43 16.85
C CYS A 131 6.37 -0.55 15.86
N PHE A 132 6.04 -0.65 14.57
CA PHE A 132 6.65 0.16 13.53
C PHE A 132 6.38 1.65 13.74
N GLU A 133 5.13 2.06 13.98
CA GLU A 133 4.80 3.48 14.22
C GLU A 133 5.58 4.06 15.41
N LYS A 134 5.64 3.31 16.51
CA LYS A 134 6.36 3.72 17.71
C LYS A 134 7.87 3.82 17.47
N TRP A 135 8.43 2.82 16.80
CA TRP A 135 9.85 2.78 16.46
C TRP A 135 10.22 3.90 15.48
N CYS A 136 9.48 4.03 14.38
CA CYS A 136 9.65 5.04 13.34
C CYS A 136 9.66 6.45 13.93
N ARG A 137 8.68 6.79 14.78
CA ARG A 137 8.63 8.10 15.48
C ARG A 137 9.78 8.35 16.46
N SER A 138 10.48 7.31 16.91
CA SER A 138 11.63 7.43 17.81
C SER A 138 12.94 7.77 17.08
N LEU A 139 12.96 7.60 15.75
CA LEU A 139 14.15 7.82 14.94
C LEU A 139 14.49 9.31 14.87
N LYS A 140 15.79 9.61 14.95
CA LYS A 140 16.31 10.97 14.76
C LYS A 140 16.77 11.11 13.31
N THR A 141 16.06 11.94 12.55
CA THR A 141 16.37 12.16 11.12
C THR A 141 17.67 12.94 10.91
N ASN A 142 18.09 13.78 11.87
CA ASN A 142 19.30 14.59 11.80
C ASN A 142 19.41 15.40 10.48
N GLY A 143 18.28 15.80 9.90
CA GLY A 143 18.21 16.54 8.63
C GLY A 143 18.21 15.67 7.36
N LYS A 144 18.22 14.34 7.48
CA LYS A 144 18.00 13.40 6.37
C LYS A 144 16.50 13.19 6.11
N PRO A 145 16.11 12.77 4.89
CA PRO A 145 14.78 12.24 4.62
C PRO A 145 14.43 11.10 5.58
N MET A 146 13.14 10.96 5.88
CA MET A 146 12.67 9.94 6.81
C MET A 146 12.91 8.53 6.26
N LEU A 147 12.67 8.32 4.96
CA LEU A 147 12.92 7.06 4.29
C LEU A 147 14.40 6.63 4.43
N ASP A 148 15.34 7.52 4.16
CA ASP A 148 16.78 7.23 4.32
C ASP A 148 17.12 6.86 5.76
N THR A 149 16.55 7.59 6.72
CA THR A 149 16.74 7.33 8.15
C THR A 149 16.22 5.94 8.54
N VAL A 150 15.05 5.56 8.04
CA VAL A 150 14.44 4.25 8.27
C VAL A 150 15.28 3.16 7.62
N LEU A 151 15.66 3.30 6.35
CA LEU A 151 16.48 2.31 5.63
C LEU A 151 17.83 2.09 6.31
N GLU A 152 18.51 3.15 6.73
CA GLU A 152 19.74 3.05 7.53
C GLU A 152 19.46 2.31 8.84
N ALA A 153 18.41 2.69 9.58
CA ALA A 153 18.10 2.06 10.86
C ALA A 153 17.75 0.57 10.72
N VAL A 154 17.02 0.17 9.67
CA VAL A 154 16.71 -1.24 9.38
C VAL A 154 17.99 -2.05 9.13
N GLN A 155 18.98 -1.49 8.45
CA GLN A 155 20.27 -2.19 8.21
C GLN A 155 21.02 -2.54 9.51
N PHE A 156 20.77 -1.79 10.59
CA PHE A 156 21.38 -2.02 11.91
C PHE A 156 20.45 -2.76 12.88
N LEU A 157 19.21 -3.07 12.48
CA LEU A 157 18.36 -4.01 13.22
C LEU A 157 18.94 -5.42 12.99
N ASN A 158 19.74 -5.90 13.94
CA ASN A 158 20.18 -7.30 13.93
C ASN A 158 18.95 -8.22 14.11
N ASP A 159 18.89 -9.29 13.32
CA ASP A 159 17.96 -10.42 13.50
C ASP A 159 18.03 -11.06 14.91
N GLU A 160 19.11 -10.79 15.67
CA GLU A 160 19.37 -11.32 17.01
C GLU A 160 18.98 -10.39 18.17
N SER A 161 18.09 -9.41 17.96
CA SER A 161 17.58 -8.67 19.12
C SER A 161 16.60 -9.55 19.91
N GLU A 162 16.94 -9.88 21.17
CA GLU A 162 16.16 -10.69 22.13
C GLU A 162 14.75 -10.12 22.47
N GLN A 163 14.22 -9.17 21.70
CA GLN A 163 12.92 -8.52 21.95
C GLN A 163 11.77 -9.05 21.09
N VAL A 164 11.98 -10.15 20.37
CA VAL A 164 10.94 -10.88 19.62
C VAL A 164 10.80 -12.33 20.12
N GLN A 165 10.85 -12.54 21.43
CA GLN A 165 10.38 -13.76 22.10
C GLN A 165 9.19 -13.45 23.02
#